data_AF-A0ABD0PZJ1-F1
#
_entry.id   AF-A0ABD0PZJ1-F1
#
_cell.length_a   1.000
_cell.length_b   1.000
_cell.length_c   1.000
_cell.angle_alpha   90.00
_cell.angle_beta   90.00
_cell.angle_gamma   90.00
#
_symmetry.space_group_name_H-M   'P 1'
#
loop_
_entity.id
_entity.type
_entity.pdbx_description
1 polymer ?
#
loop_
_entity_poly.entity_id
_entity_poly.type
_entity_poly.pdbx_seq_one_letter_code
_entity_poly.pdbx_strand_id
1 'polypeptide(L)'
;MERESRDQILQSGGVPLVISCLSSNRDETVLSAITTLMNLTTAASLVQCMLRFSLTQNSRLRNLASVFLEDYCTQQQVDKARGEMQGQSQSAVGIPLPKD
;
A
#
# COMPACT_ATOMS: atom_id res chain seq x y z
N MET A 1 -15.42 -6.96 10.84
CA MET A 1 -14.23 -7.65 11.39
C MET A 1 -13.09 -7.74 10.38
N GLU A 2 -13.27 -8.27 9.15
CA GLU A 2 -12.16 -8.45 8.18
C GLU A 2 -11.40 -7.17 7.76
N ARG A 3 -12.11 -6.05 7.64
CA ARG A 3 -11.51 -4.76 7.22
C ARG A 3 -10.53 -4.21 8.26
N GLU A 4 -10.78 -4.48 9.54
CA GLU A 4 -9.95 -4.07 10.68
C GLU A 4 -8.65 -4.88 10.73
N SER A 5 -8.73 -6.20 10.57
CA SER A 5 -7.57 -7.09 10.61
C SER A 5 -6.60 -6.79 9.46
N ARG A 6 -7.12 -6.49 8.26
CA ARG A 6 -6.32 -6.10 7.11
C ARG A 6 -5.57 -4.80 7.37
N ASP A 7 -6.26 -3.77 7.85
CA ASP A 7 -5.66 -2.45 8.09
C ASP A 7 -4.68 -2.50 9.29
N GLN A 8 -4.92 -3.34 10.30
CA GLN A 8 -3.96 -3.62 11.37
C GLN A 8 -2.67 -4.28 10.87
N ILE A 9 -2.76 -5.26 9.96
CA ILE A 9 -1.57 -5.91 9.36
C ILE A 9 -0.75 -4.90 8.54
N LEU A 10 -1.42 -3.99 7.83
CA LEU A 10 -0.77 -2.91 7.08
C LEU A 10 -0.07 -1.90 8.02
N GLN A 11 -0.68 -1.55 9.15
CA GLN A 11 -0.14 -0.57 10.11
C GLN A 11 0.95 -1.15 11.04
N SER A 12 0.93 -2.47 11.29
CA SER A 12 1.88 -3.15 12.20
C SER A 12 3.18 -3.60 11.53
N GLY A 13 3.40 -3.28 10.25
CA GLY A 13 4.57 -3.77 9.51
C GLY A 13 4.47 -5.25 9.13
N GLY A 14 3.25 -5.81 9.03
CA GLY A 14 3.03 -7.20 8.65
C GLY A 14 3.35 -7.51 7.18
N VAL A 15 3.31 -6.52 6.28
CA VAL A 15 3.63 -6.72 4.85
C VAL A 15 5.07 -7.19 4.62
N PRO A 16 6.12 -6.55 5.20
CA PRO A 16 7.48 -7.10 5.18
C PRO A 16 7.60 -8.55 5.69
N LEU A 17 6.84 -8.92 6.72
CA LEU A 17 6.84 -10.28 7.26
C LEU A 17 6.24 -11.27 6.27
N VAL A 18 5.12 -10.92 5.63
CA VAL A 18 4.50 -11.75 4.58
C VAL A 18 5.42 -11.85 3.35
N ILE A 19 6.14 -10.79 2.99
CA ILE A 19 7.16 -10.81 1.93
C ILE A 19 8.30 -11.78 2.28
N SER A 20 8.75 -11.82 3.54
CA SER A 20 9.81 -12.75 3.97
C SER A 20 9.41 -14.24 3.83
N CYS A 21 8.11 -14.54 3.92
CA CYS A 21 7.58 -15.89 3.73
C CYS A 21 7.70 -16.41 2.29
N LEU A 22 7.95 -15.53 1.30
CA LEU A 22 8.20 -15.94 -0.09
C LEU A 22 9.52 -16.68 -0.25
N SER A 23 10.46 -16.51 0.68
CA SER A 23 11.75 -17.21 0.69
C SER A 23 11.70 -18.56 1.43
N SER A 24 10.51 -19.01 1.85
CA SER A 24 10.33 -20.29 2.53
C SER A 24 10.58 -21.47 1.57
N ASN A 25 11.16 -22.55 2.09
CA ASN A 25 11.30 -23.83 1.38
C ASN A 25 10.04 -24.69 1.40
N ARG A 26 8.92 -24.15 1.90
CA ARG A 26 7.61 -24.80 1.95
C ARG A 26 6.64 -24.15 0.97
N ASP A 27 6.20 -24.92 -0.03
CA ASP A 27 5.30 -24.44 -1.09
C ASP A 27 3.99 -23.86 -0.56
N GLU A 28 3.36 -24.48 0.44
CA GLU A 28 2.12 -23.98 1.06
C GLU A 28 2.30 -22.60 1.72
N THR A 29 3.47 -22.34 2.30
CA THR A 29 3.80 -21.05 2.94
C THR A 29 3.96 -19.97 1.88
N VAL A 30 4.63 -20.30 0.77
CA VAL A 30 4.78 -19.39 -0.37
C VAL A 30 3.42 -19.09 -1.00
N LEU A 31 2.59 -20.11 -1.24
CA LEU A 31 1.24 -19.97 -1.81
C LEU A 31 0.32 -19.12 -0.93
N SER A 32 0.37 -19.34 0.39
CA SER A 32 -0.40 -18.55 1.36
C SER A 32 0.09 -17.11 1.43
N ALA A 33 1.40 -16.87 1.34
CA ALA A 33 1.98 -15.52 1.31
C ALA A 33 1.59 -14.76 0.04
N ILE A 34 1.63 -15.41 -1.13
CA ILE A 34 1.17 -14.82 -2.41
C ILE A 34 -0.30 -14.44 -2.31
N THR A 35 -1.16 -15.34 -1.85
CA THR A 35 -2.61 -15.10 -1.71
C THR A 35 -2.89 -13.98 -0.70
N THR A 36 -2.14 -13.93 0.40
CA THR A 36 -2.25 -12.88 1.41
C THR A 36 -1.82 -11.53 0.85
N LEU A 37 -0.71 -11.46 0.09
CA LEU A 37 -0.31 -10.23 -0.59
C LEU A 37 -1.32 -9.82 -1.66
N MET A 38 -1.91 -10.76 -2.41
CA MET A 38 -2.98 -10.43 -3.36
C MET A 38 -4.20 -9.81 -2.65
N ASN A 39 -4.53 -10.24 -1.43
CA ASN A 39 -5.61 -9.64 -0.66
C ASN A 39 -5.23 -8.32 0.04
N LEU A 40 -3.97 -8.17 0.45
CA LEU A 40 -3.47 -6.97 1.13
C LEU A 40 -3.14 -5.83 0.16
N THR A 41 -2.57 -6.12 -1.01
CA THR A 41 -1.82 -5.16 -1.84
C THR A 41 -2.55 -4.71 -3.11
N THR A 42 -3.66 -5.34 -3.49
CA THR A 42 -4.10 -5.26 -4.91
C THR A 42 -5.16 -4.20 -5.21
N ALA A 43 -5.83 -3.63 -4.19
CA ALA A 43 -6.81 -2.55 -4.43
C ALA A 43 -6.41 -1.23 -3.76
N ALA A 44 -6.13 -1.25 -2.45
CA ALA A 44 -5.91 0.00 -1.71
C ALA A 44 -4.58 0.68 -2.07
N SER A 45 -3.47 -0.07 -2.07
CA SER A 45 -2.14 0.45 -2.44
C SER A 45 -2.02 0.87 -3.90
N LEU A 46 -2.81 0.27 -4.80
CA LEU A 46 -2.87 0.71 -6.19
C LEU A 46 -3.60 2.05 -6.30
N VAL A 47 -4.75 2.21 -5.61
CA VAL A 47 -5.49 3.48 -5.54
C VAL A 47 -4.63 4.58 -4.89
N GLN A 48 -3.85 4.27 -3.85
CA GLN A 48 -2.84 5.15 -3.26
C GLN A 48 -1.79 5.61 -4.27
N CYS A 49 -1.25 4.67 -5.04
CA CYS A 49 -0.23 4.94 -6.04
C CYS A 49 -0.79 5.88 -7.12
N MET A 50 -2.01 5.60 -7.59
CA MET A 50 -2.69 6.44 -8.57
C MET A 50 -3.03 7.82 -8.00
N LEU A 51 -3.45 7.93 -6.73
CA LEU A 51 -3.61 9.23 -6.06
C LEU A 51 -2.29 10.02 -5.97
N ARG A 52 -1.16 9.37 -5.73
CA ARG A 52 0.14 10.05 -5.79
C ARG A 52 0.48 10.48 -7.21
N PHE A 53 0.26 9.62 -8.19
CA PHE A 53 0.54 9.92 -9.60
C PHE A 53 -0.34 11.03 -10.18
N SER A 54 -1.58 11.16 -9.73
CA SER A 54 -2.46 12.28 -10.12
C SER A 54 -1.95 13.64 -9.64
N LEU A 55 -1.11 13.67 -8.61
CA LEU A 55 -0.47 14.89 -8.08
C LEU A 55 0.91 15.19 -8.72
N THR A 56 1.43 14.32 -9.57
CA THR A 56 2.76 14.52 -10.18
C THR A 56 2.73 15.56 -11.30
N GLN A 57 3.89 16.15 -11.63
CA GLN A 57 4.04 17.07 -12.76
C GLN A 57 4.09 16.36 -14.13
N ASN A 58 4.32 15.03 -14.14
CA ASN A 58 4.37 14.25 -15.37
C ASN A 58 2.94 14.06 -15.91
N SER A 59 2.62 14.75 -17.00
CA SER A 59 1.29 14.75 -17.61
C SER A 59 0.82 13.35 -18.03
N ARG A 60 1.72 12.47 -18.48
CA ARG A 60 1.35 11.10 -18.87
C ARG A 60 0.91 10.28 -17.65
N LEU A 61 1.67 10.35 -16.55
CA LEU A 61 1.35 9.64 -15.31
C LEU A 61 0.09 10.20 -14.64
N ARG A 62 -0.03 11.52 -14.58
CA ARG A 62 -1.21 12.19 -14.02
C ARG A 62 -2.48 11.83 -14.78
N ASN A 63 -2.47 11.90 -16.11
CA ASN A 63 -3.65 11.61 -16.92
C ASN A 63 -4.07 10.13 -16.79
N LEU A 64 -3.10 9.21 -16.84
CA LEU A 64 -3.36 7.78 -16.65
C LEU A 64 -3.97 7.51 -15.26
N ALA A 65 -3.43 8.15 -14.23
CA ALA A 65 -3.93 8.01 -12.87
C ALA A 65 -5.34 8.60 -12.69
N SER A 66 -5.63 9.77 -13.28
CA SER A 66 -6.97 10.36 -13.25
C SER A 66 -8.01 9.44 -13.89
N VAL A 67 -7.74 8.93 -15.09
CA VAL A 67 -8.64 7.98 -15.77
C VAL A 67 -8.84 6.71 -14.93
N PHE A 68 -7.76 6.16 -14.35
CA PHE A 68 -7.87 5.00 -13.49
C PHE A 68 -8.76 5.25 -12.26
N LEU A 69 -8.60 6.41 -11.61
CA LEU A 69 -9.36 6.79 -10.42
C LEU A 69 -10.84 7.06 -10.74
N GLU A 70 -11.14 7.61 -11.92
CA GLU A 70 -12.51 7.91 -12.36
C GLU A 70 -13.25 6.65 -12.84
N ASP A 71 -12.60 5.79 -13.64
CA ASP A 71 -13.26 4.68 -14.32
C ASP A 71 -13.29 3.38 -13.50
N TYR A 72 -12.31 3.17 -12.61
CA TYR A 72 -12.10 1.88 -11.93
C TYR A 72 -12.21 1.95 -10.41
N CYS A 73 -12.33 3.14 -9.83
CA CYS A 73 -12.40 3.31 -8.38
C CYS A 73 -13.74 3.92 -7.97
N THR A 74 -14.34 3.38 -6.92
CA THR A 74 -15.47 4.04 -6.27
C THR A 74 -14.99 5.23 -5.44
N GLN A 75 -15.83 6.25 -5.28
CA GLN A 75 -15.53 7.41 -4.44
C GLN A 75 -15.09 7.00 -3.02
N GLN A 76 -15.74 5.98 -2.46
CA GLN A 76 -15.37 5.42 -1.14
C GLN A 76 -13.94 4.86 -1.10
N GLN A 77 -13.47 4.20 -2.16
CA GLN A 77 -12.09 3.70 -2.24
C GLN A 77 -11.10 4.85 -2.33
N VAL A 78 -11.43 5.89 -3.11
CA VAL A 78 -10.58 7.09 -3.26
C VAL A 78 -10.50 7.87 -1.95
N ASP A 79 -11.60 8.03 -1.22
CA ASP A 79 -11.62 8.77 0.04
C ASP A 79 -10.92 8.00 1.17
N LYS A 80 -11.12 6.68 1.26
CA LYS A 80 -10.38 5.81 2.20
C LYS A 80 -8.87 5.93 1.95
N ALA A 81 -8.48 5.80 0.69
CA ALA A 81 -7.11 5.96 0.26
C ALA A 81 -6.58 7.38 0.63
N ARG A 82 -7.30 8.44 0.29
CA ARG A 82 -6.85 9.82 0.59
C ARG A 82 -6.65 10.05 2.10
N GLY A 83 -7.53 9.50 2.95
CA GLY A 83 -7.38 9.55 4.41
C GLY A 83 -6.14 8.80 4.91
N GLU A 84 -5.85 7.63 4.35
CA GLU A 84 -4.65 6.85 4.66
C GLU A 84 -3.34 7.56 4.24
N MET A 85 -3.36 8.30 3.11
CA MET A 85 -2.20 9.12 2.67
C MET A 85 -1.84 10.22 3.67
N GLN A 86 -2.85 10.83 4.31
CA GLN A 86 -2.63 11.91 5.27
C GLN A 86 -2.15 11.39 6.63
N GLY A 87 -2.56 10.17 7.02
CA GLY A 87 -2.11 9.49 8.23
C GLY A 87 -0.68 8.94 8.14
N GLN A 88 -0.22 8.58 6.93
CA GLN A 88 1.18 8.16 6.68
C GLN A 88 2.10 9.38 6.48
N SER A 89 2.13 10.28 7.45
CA SER A 89 3.31 11.12 7.66
C SER A 89 4.40 10.20 8.20
N GLN A 90 5.21 9.59 7.33
CA GLN A 90 6.44 8.92 7.73
C GLN A 90 7.37 9.97 8.36
N SER A 91 7.27 10.14 9.69
CA SER A 91 8.36 10.68 10.48
C SER A 91 9.48 9.66 10.48
N ALA A 92 10.31 9.69 9.44
CA ALA A 92 11.67 9.18 9.48
C ALA A 92 12.65 10.35 9.70
N VAL A 93 12.22 11.39 10.42
CA VAL A 93 13.10 12.47 10.90
C VAL A 93 13.41 12.15 12.35
N GLY A 94 14.50 11.43 12.60
CA GLY A 94 14.90 11.15 13.99
C GLY A 94 15.91 10.04 14.25
N ILE A 95 16.60 9.47 13.26
CA ILE A 95 17.74 8.60 13.55
C ILE A 95 18.96 9.51 13.77
N PRO A 96 19.48 9.67 14.99
CA PRO A 96 20.70 10.43 15.20
C PRO A 96 21.89 9.72 14.53
N LEU A 97 22.69 10.51 13.80
CA LEU A 97 23.99 10.06 13.28
C LEU A 97 24.92 9.70 14.47
N PRO A 98 25.67 8.59 14.40
CA PRO A 98 26.73 8.33 15.37
C PRO A 98 27.74 9.48 15.33
N LYS A 99 28.12 9.99 16.51
CA LYS A 99 29.26 10.88 16.65
C LYS A 99 30.49 10.01 16.88
N ASP A 100 31.53 10.23 16.08
CA ASP A 100 32.89 9.76 16.39
C ASP A 100 33.34 10.23 17.79
#